data_AF-A0AAF0U8B4-F1
#
_entry.id   AF-A0AAF0U8B4-F1
#
_cell.length_a   1.000
_cell.length_b   1.000
_cell.length_c   1.000
_cell.angle_alpha   90.00
_cell.angle_beta   90.00
_cell.angle_gamma   90.00
#
_symmetry.space_group_name_H-M   'P 1'
#
loop_
_entity.id
_entity.type
_entity.pdbx_description
1 polymer ?
#
loop_
_entity_poly.entity_id
_entity_poly.type
_entity_poly.pdbx_seq_one_letter_code
_entity_poly.pdbx_strand_id
1 'polypeptide(L)'
;MHPGLVYDIESSDYIGYLCSIGYGPSRISPFTKDTSSMNCSEHSLASPGDLNYPSFSVVFMSESVVKYKCVVKNVGRNENDVYKVKLNAPSSVEVKVTPSKLSFSEEKRKSMKEKKFLYWGTTEDRLEMPYVLKY
;
A
#
# COMPACT_ATOMS: atom_id res chain seq x y z
N MET A 1 19.01 -9.65 10.20
CA MET A 1 17.68 -9.08 10.46
C MET A 1 16.68 -9.86 9.60
N HIS A 2 15.60 -10.42 10.15
CA HIS A 2 14.59 -11.18 9.39
C HIS A 2 13.22 -10.52 9.64
N PRO A 3 12.64 -9.83 8.65
CA PRO A 3 11.47 -8.96 8.88
C PRO A 3 10.14 -9.72 9.05
N GLY A 4 10.08 -11.02 8.78
CA GLY A 4 8.85 -11.82 8.84
C GLY A 4 7.93 -11.54 7.65
N LEU A 5 7.48 -10.30 7.48
CA LEU A 5 6.68 -9.82 6.35
C LEU A 5 7.44 -8.80 5.49
N VAL A 6 7.19 -8.81 4.19
CA VAL A 6 7.66 -7.79 3.23
C VAL A 6 6.55 -7.38 2.28
N TYR A 7 6.66 -6.18 1.74
CA TYR A 7 5.81 -5.69 0.65
C TYR A 7 6.61 -5.86 -0.64
N ASP A 8 6.22 -6.83 -1.47
CA ASP A 8 6.84 -7.02 -2.78
C ASP A 8 6.35 -5.93 -3.74
N ILE A 9 7.29 -5.32 -4.47
CA ILE A 9 7.05 -4.23 -5.42
C ILE A 9 8.07 -4.33 -6.55
N GLU A 10 7.65 -4.07 -7.78
CA GLU A 10 8.49 -4.06 -8.98
C GLU A 10 8.71 -2.63 -9.50
N SER A 11 9.71 -2.43 -10.37
CA SER A 11 9.97 -1.11 -10.97
C SER A 11 8.78 -0.58 -11.79
N SER A 12 7.99 -1.48 -12.39
CA SER A 12 6.76 -1.17 -13.12
C SER A 12 5.67 -0.57 -12.22
N ASP A 13 5.57 -1.01 -10.97
CA ASP A 13 4.62 -0.45 -9.99
C ASP A 13 4.95 1.02 -9.67
N TYR A 14 6.24 1.35 -9.59
CA TYR A 14 6.68 2.74 -9.42
C TYR A 14 6.37 3.60 -10.64
N ILE A 15 6.48 3.06 -11.86
CA ILE A 15 6.08 3.77 -13.07
C ILE A 15 4.56 4.01 -13.05
N GLY A 16 3.77 3.00 -12.69
CA GLY A 16 2.32 3.14 -12.52
C GLY A 16 1.94 4.18 -11.47
N TYR A 17 2.69 4.26 -10.37
CA TYR A 17 2.56 5.31 -9.36
C TYR A 17 2.84 6.69 -9.94
N LEU A 18 3.98 6.87 -10.63
CA LEU A 18 4.35 8.15 -11.25
C LEU A 18 3.29 8.60 -12.26
N CYS A 19 2.78 7.68 -13.09
CA CYS A 19 1.66 7.93 -14.00
C CYS A 19 0.41 8.41 -13.24
N SER A 20 0.06 7.77 -12.12
CA SER A 20 -1.14 8.12 -11.33
C SER A 20 -1.09 9.52 -10.70
N ILE A 21 0.11 10.07 -10.49
CA ILE A 21 0.32 11.45 -10.01
C ILE A 21 0.58 12.45 -11.16
N GLY A 22 0.35 12.05 -12.41
CA GLY A 22 0.37 12.92 -13.59
C GLY A 22 1.74 13.09 -14.25
N TYR A 23 2.72 12.22 -13.96
CA TYR A 23 3.98 12.24 -14.70
C TYR A 23 3.79 11.60 -16.08
N GLY A 24 4.20 12.33 -17.11
CA GLY A 24 4.22 11.82 -18.49
C GLY A 24 5.52 11.09 -18.84
N PRO A 25 5.56 10.39 -19.98
CA PRO A 25 6.72 9.58 -20.39
C PRO A 25 8.05 10.33 -20.41
N SER A 26 8.05 11.61 -20.83
CA SER A 26 9.25 12.44 -20.88
C SER A 26 9.86 12.76 -19.52
N ARG A 27 9.04 12.73 -18.45
CA ARG A 27 9.50 12.92 -17.06
C ARG A 27 9.89 11.62 -16.39
N ILE A 28 9.37 10.49 -16.86
CA ILE A 28 9.65 9.15 -16.33
C ILE A 28 10.94 8.59 -16.96
N SER A 29 11.23 8.91 -18.22
CA SER A 29 12.35 8.35 -18.97
C SER A 29 13.74 8.45 -18.34
N PRO A 30 14.09 9.49 -17.55
CA PRO A 30 15.38 9.51 -16.89
C PRO A 30 15.53 8.46 -15.77
N PHE A 31 14.43 7.90 -15.26
CA PHE A 31 14.42 7.01 -14.10
C PHE A 31 14.35 5.52 -14.45
N THR A 32 14.10 5.17 -15.71
CA THR A 32 13.97 3.77 -16.14
C THR A 32 14.80 3.50 -17.39
N LYS A 33 15.37 2.30 -17.44
CA LYS A 33 16.06 1.78 -18.62
C LYS A 33 15.10 1.13 -19.62
N ASP A 34 13.93 0.72 -19.15
CA ASP A 34 12.90 0.07 -19.93
C ASP A 34 11.77 1.05 -20.24
N THR A 35 11.54 1.30 -21.52
CA THR A 35 10.53 2.22 -22.03
C THR A 35 9.18 1.55 -22.27
N SER A 36 9.11 0.22 -22.23
CA SER A 36 7.89 -0.53 -22.54
C SER A 36 6.76 -0.25 -21.54
N SER A 37 7.10 0.00 -20.27
CA SER A 37 6.16 0.30 -19.19
C SER A 37 5.79 1.79 -19.06
N MET A 38 6.30 2.66 -19.93
CA MET A 38 6.02 4.11 -19.90
C MET A 38 4.64 4.49 -20.43
N ASN A 39 3.88 3.53 -20.98
CA ASN A 39 2.52 3.80 -21.43
C ASN A 39 1.60 3.96 -20.22
N CYS A 40 1.47 5.19 -19.72
CA CYS A 40 0.60 5.51 -18.59
C CYS A 40 -0.87 5.16 -18.85
N SER A 41 -1.30 5.03 -20.10
CA SER A 41 -2.66 4.58 -20.42
C SER A 41 -2.91 3.11 -20.02
N GLU A 42 -1.85 2.30 -19.98
CA GLU A 42 -1.92 0.87 -19.69
C GLU A 42 -1.42 0.51 -18.29
N HIS A 43 -0.48 1.31 -17.76
CA HIS A 43 0.23 0.99 -16.52
C HIS A 43 -0.10 1.89 -15.33
N SER A 44 -0.92 2.93 -15.49
CA SER A 44 -1.27 3.81 -14.36
C SER A 44 -2.00 3.04 -13.27
N LEU A 45 -1.60 3.27 -12.02
CA LEU A 45 -2.41 2.89 -10.87
C LEU A 45 -3.70 3.72 -10.84
N ALA A 46 -4.75 3.17 -10.24
CA ALA A 46 -6.03 3.87 -10.09
C ALA A 46 -5.94 5.02 -9.07
N SER A 47 -5.11 4.84 -8.04
CA SER A 47 -4.78 5.86 -7.04
C SER A 47 -3.29 5.77 -6.67
N PRO A 48 -2.63 6.90 -6.34
CA PRO A 48 -1.25 6.87 -5.85
C PRO A 48 -1.05 5.98 -4.62
N GLY A 49 -2.08 5.82 -3.78
CA GLY A 49 -2.01 4.94 -2.60
C GLY A 49 -2.28 3.46 -2.88
N ASP A 50 -2.50 3.06 -4.14
CA ASP A 50 -2.54 1.64 -4.52
C ASP A 50 -1.14 1.03 -4.70
N LEU A 51 -0.08 1.85 -4.59
CA LEU A 51 1.29 1.37 -4.55
C LEU A 51 1.48 0.46 -3.32
N ASN A 52 2.08 -0.71 -3.50
CA ASN A 52 2.30 -1.67 -2.43
C ASN A 52 3.48 -1.27 -1.52
N TYR A 53 3.38 -0.10 -0.90
CA TYR A 53 4.44 0.52 -0.11
C TYR A 53 4.13 0.38 1.40
N PRO A 54 5.15 0.20 2.27
CA PRO A 54 4.95 -0.06 3.71
C PRO A 54 4.44 1.15 4.52
N SER A 55 3.81 2.12 3.88
CA SER A 55 3.24 3.30 4.50
C SER A 55 2.09 3.86 3.70
N PHE A 56 1.10 4.42 4.39
CA PHE A 56 -0.02 5.13 3.78
C PHE A 56 0.07 6.62 4.12
N SER A 57 -0.30 7.48 3.16
CA SER A 57 -0.43 8.93 3.34
C SER A 57 -1.74 9.36 2.70
N VAL A 58 -2.55 10.09 3.46
CA VAL A 58 -3.89 10.52 3.02
C VAL A 58 -4.15 11.93 3.49
N VAL A 59 -4.78 12.73 2.63
CA VAL A 59 -5.21 14.09 2.91
C VAL A 59 -6.72 14.13 2.77
N PHE A 60 -7.43 14.55 3.83
CA PHE A 60 -8.88 14.72 3.80
C PHE A 60 -9.21 16.18 3.48
N MET A 61 -9.91 16.43 2.37
CA MET A 61 -10.43 17.76 2.05
C MET A 61 -11.86 18.00 2.58
N SER A 62 -12.54 16.92 2.96
CA SER A 62 -13.86 16.87 3.57
C SER A 62 -14.03 15.51 4.24
N GLU A 63 -15.15 15.32 4.95
CA GLU A 63 -15.58 13.99 5.36
C GLU A 63 -15.65 13.07 4.14
N SER A 64 -14.73 12.11 4.10
CA SER A 64 -14.53 11.26 2.94
C SER A 64 -13.96 9.92 3.36
N VAL A 65 -14.26 8.90 2.55
CA VAL A 65 -13.81 7.53 2.79
C VAL A 65 -12.77 7.16 1.76
N VAL A 66 -11.52 6.99 2.22
CA VAL A 66 -10.41 6.55 1.37
C VAL A 66 -10.15 5.06 1.58
N LYS A 67 -9.88 4.36 0.47
CA LYS A 67 -9.61 2.92 0.45
C LYS A 67 -8.25 2.64 -0.13
N TYR A 68 -7.44 1.92 0.63
CA TYR A 68 -6.17 1.38 0.15
C TYR A 68 -6.16 -0.14 0.14
N LYS A 69 -5.23 -0.67 -0.64
CA LYS A 69 -4.95 -2.10 -0.76
C LYS A 69 -3.45 -2.29 -0.65
N CYS A 70 -3.04 -3.23 0.18
CA CYS A 70 -1.65 -3.68 0.22
C CYS A 70 -1.59 -5.21 0.16
N VAL A 71 -0.45 -5.72 -0.28
CA VAL A 71 -0.15 -7.13 -0.39
C VAL A 71 1.13 -7.39 0.38
N VAL A 72 1.03 -8.19 1.42
CA VAL A 72 2.18 -8.59 2.22
C VAL A 72 2.54 -10.04 1.95
N LYS A 73 3.84 -10.30 2.00
CA LYS A 73 4.46 -11.61 1.77
C LYS A 73 5.18 -12.06 3.02
N ASN A 74 4.88 -13.28 3.44
CA ASN A 74 5.65 -13.95 4.48
C ASN A 74 7.00 -14.41 3.92
N VAL A 75 8.08 -13.88 4.48
CA VAL A 75 9.49 -14.27 4.28
C VAL A 75 10.12 -14.80 5.57
N GLY A 76 9.31 -15.00 6.61
CA GLY A 76 9.68 -15.70 7.82
C GLY A 76 10.00 -17.17 7.55
N ARG A 77 10.67 -17.81 8.51
CA ARG A 77 11.03 -19.23 8.42
C ARG A 77 9.82 -20.15 8.61
N ASN A 78 8.79 -19.67 9.30
CA ASN A 78 7.58 -20.43 9.57
C ASN A 78 6.52 -20.08 8.52
N GLU A 79 6.04 -21.10 7.83
CA GLU A 79 5.04 -20.92 6.76
C GLU A 79 3.61 -20.78 7.29
N ASN A 80 3.38 -21.15 8.57
CA ASN A 80 2.07 -21.19 9.22
C ASN A 80 1.86 -20.06 10.25
N ASP A 81 2.56 -18.93 10.10
CA ASP A 81 2.45 -17.81 11.02
C ASP A 81 1.11 -17.07 10.87
N VAL A 82 0.61 -16.57 12.00
CA VAL A 82 -0.58 -15.70 12.07
C VAL A 82 -0.19 -14.34 12.62
N TYR A 83 -0.36 -13.30 11.80
CA TYR A 83 -0.09 -11.92 12.16
C TYR A 83 -1.39 -11.20 12.51
N LYS A 84 -1.37 -10.34 13.53
CA LYS A 84 -2.54 -9.54 13.95
C LYS A 84 -2.25 -8.07 13.75
N VAL A 85 -3.16 -7.38 13.07
CA VAL A 85 -3.00 -5.96 12.82
C VAL A 85 -3.16 -5.17 14.13
N LYS A 86 -2.20 -4.30 14.43
CA LYS A 86 -2.32 -3.29 15.48
C LYS A 86 -2.47 -1.92 14.85
N LEU A 87 -3.42 -1.15 15.36
CA LEU A 87 -3.74 0.19 14.87
C LEU A 87 -3.42 1.23 15.93
N ASN A 88 -2.86 2.34 15.46
CA ASN A 88 -2.69 3.54 16.24
C ASN A 88 -3.14 4.70 15.35
N ALA A 89 -4.36 5.18 15.57
CA ALA A 89 -4.97 6.25 14.80
C ALA A 89 -5.26 7.45 15.73
N PRO A 90 -5.12 8.69 15.23
CA PRO A 90 -5.54 9.87 15.98
C PRO A 90 -7.06 9.85 16.21
N SER A 91 -7.54 10.59 17.21
CA SER A 91 -8.94 10.58 17.65
C SER A 91 -9.94 11.01 16.58
N SER A 92 -9.50 11.78 15.59
CA SER A 92 -10.31 12.30 14.50
C SER A 92 -10.42 11.36 13.30
N VAL A 93 -9.80 10.15 13.37
CA VAL A 93 -9.77 9.20 12.26
C VAL A 93 -10.07 7.76 12.73
N GLU A 94 -11.12 7.08 12.23
CA GLU A 94 -11.08 5.60 12.27
C GLU A 94 -10.14 5.09 11.20
N VAL A 95 -9.40 4.06 11.58
CA VAL A 95 -8.81 3.14 10.63
C VAL A 95 -9.49 1.79 10.83
N LYS A 96 -10.05 1.24 9.76
CA LYS A 96 -10.56 -0.14 9.74
C LYS A 96 -9.72 -1.00 8.82
N VAL A 97 -9.28 -2.18 9.26
CA VAL A 97 -8.45 -3.09 8.46
C VAL A 97 -9.13 -4.44 8.30
N THR A 98 -9.14 -4.97 7.06
CA THR A 98 -9.85 -6.23 6.74
C THR A 98 -9.02 -7.11 5.79
N PRO A 99 -8.59 -8.32 6.22
CA PRO A 99 -8.84 -8.94 7.52
C PRO A 99 -7.86 -8.51 8.62
N SER A 100 -8.35 -8.23 9.83
CA SER A 100 -7.49 -7.89 11.00
C SER A 100 -6.51 -8.99 11.44
N LYS A 101 -6.59 -10.19 10.84
CA LYS A 101 -5.67 -11.31 11.04
C LYS A 101 -5.23 -11.87 9.68
N LEU A 102 -3.93 -12.05 9.53
CA LEU A 102 -3.32 -12.65 8.36
C LEU A 102 -2.75 -14.02 8.72
N SER A 103 -3.36 -15.08 8.18
CA SER A 103 -2.89 -16.47 8.37
C SER A 103 -2.26 -16.99 7.09
N PHE A 104 -0.98 -17.34 7.16
CA PHE A 104 -0.24 -17.96 6.06
C PHE A 104 -0.26 -19.49 6.18
N SER A 105 -0.15 -20.17 5.04
CA SER A 105 0.07 -21.62 4.95
C SER A 105 0.83 -21.96 3.68
N GLU A 106 1.36 -23.18 3.59
CA GLU A 106 2.11 -23.67 2.44
C GLU A 106 1.29 -23.64 1.12
N GLU A 107 -0.03 -23.84 1.20
CA GLU A 107 -0.96 -23.72 0.07
C GLU A 107 -1.36 -22.26 -0.23
N LYS A 108 -1.45 -21.39 0.79
CA LYS A 108 -1.69 -19.94 0.64
C LYS A 108 -0.39 -19.19 0.36
N ARG A 109 0.40 -19.74 -0.56
CA ARG A 109 1.79 -19.37 -0.84
C ARG A 109 1.94 -17.84 -1.00
N LYS A 110 2.58 -17.24 0.00
CA LYS A 110 3.41 -16.02 -0.03
C LYS A 110 2.74 -14.67 -0.36
N SER A 111 1.43 -14.56 -0.57
CA SER A 111 0.82 -13.22 -0.76
C SER A 111 -0.63 -13.18 -0.30
N MET A 112 -0.89 -12.54 0.84
CA MET A 112 -2.28 -12.20 1.19
C MET A 112 -2.62 -10.85 0.57
N LYS A 113 -3.63 -10.83 -0.30
CA LYS A 113 -4.22 -9.59 -0.82
C LYS A 113 -5.21 -9.08 0.23
N GLU A 114 -4.75 -8.19 1.09
CA GLU A 114 -5.58 -7.56 2.12
C GLU A 114 -6.28 -6.32 1.54
N LYS A 115 -7.56 -6.12 1.87
CA LYS A 115 -8.40 -5.08 1.25
C LYS A 115 -9.26 -4.33 2.27
N LYS A 116 -9.25 -3.01 2.10
CA LYS A 116 -10.08 -1.97 2.71
C LYS A 116 -9.59 -1.53 4.09
N PHE A 117 -8.60 -0.65 4.02
CA PHE A 117 -8.48 0.47 4.95
C PHE A 117 -9.65 1.42 4.70
N LEU A 118 -10.50 1.70 5.69
CA LEU A 118 -11.45 2.81 5.61
C LEU A 118 -10.93 3.88 6.56
N TYR A 119 -10.75 5.08 6.03
CA TYR A 119 -10.47 6.27 6.83
C TYR A 119 -11.70 7.17 6.80
N TRP A 120 -12.05 7.78 7.94
CA TRP A 120 -12.89 8.98 7.98
C TRP A 120 -12.08 10.08 8.68
N GLY A 121 -12.32 11.33 8.33
CA GLY A 121 -11.62 12.48 8.92
C GLY A 121 -12.29 13.78 8.52
N THR A 122 -12.02 14.85 9.25
CA THR A 122 -12.51 16.20 8.97
C THR A 122 -11.42 17.04 8.30
N THR A 123 -11.76 18.21 7.76
CA THR A 123 -10.88 19.07 6.95
C THR A 123 -9.57 19.49 7.64
N GLU A 124 -9.48 19.37 8.96
CA GLU A 124 -8.28 19.71 9.75
C GLU A 124 -7.30 18.54 9.92
N ASP A 125 -7.62 17.34 9.42
CA ASP A 125 -6.85 16.13 9.66
C ASP A 125 -5.86 15.81 8.53
N ARG A 126 -4.57 16.02 8.80
CA ARG A 126 -3.47 15.44 8.02
C ARG A 126 -2.89 14.23 8.76
N LEU A 127 -3.01 13.05 8.16
CA LEU A 127 -2.24 11.89 8.58
C LEU A 127 -0.85 11.95 7.93
N GLU A 128 0.11 12.61 8.59
CA GLU A 128 1.52 12.60 8.14
C GLU A 128 2.26 11.33 8.59
N MET A 129 3.21 10.89 7.76
CA MET A 129 3.95 9.63 7.91
C MET A 129 4.88 9.56 9.14
N PRO A 130 5.25 8.34 9.61
CA PRO A 130 4.80 7.03 9.16
C PRO A 130 3.84 6.37 10.16
N TYR A 131 2.61 6.10 9.73
CA TYR A 131 1.75 5.13 10.42
C TYR A 131 2.20 3.72 10.02
N VAL A 132 3.13 3.18 10.80
CA VAL A 132 3.62 1.82 10.63
C VAL A 132 2.55 0.85 11.12
N LEU A 133 1.96 0.07 10.22
CA LEU A 133 1.26 -1.14 10.62
C LEU A 133 2.30 -2.08 11.23
N LYS A 134 2.25 -2.23 12.56
CA LYS A 134 3.07 -3.21 13.27
C LYS A 134 2.33 -4.53 13.29
N TYR A 135 2.94 -5.56 12.72
CA TYR A 135 2.45 -6.93 12.65
C TYR A 135 3.09 -7.79 13.75
#